data_AF-A0A9D9LDC1-F1
#
_entry.id   AF-A0A9D9LDC1-F1
#
_cell.length_a   1.000
_cell.length_b   1.000
_cell.length_c   1.000
_cell.angle_alpha   90.00
_cell.angle_beta   90.00
_cell.angle_gamma   90.00
#
_symmetry.space_group_name_H-M   'P 1'
#
loop_
_entity.id
_entity.type
_entity.pdbx_description
1 polymer ?
#
loop_
_entity_poly.entity_id
_entity_poly.type
_entity_poly.pdbx_seq_one_letter_code
_entity_poly.pdbx_strand_id
1 'polypeptide(L)'
;ILSPLIIMFVLLGAYALNNSTVDVLATILFGIAGYLMKRFNIEPAPLVLAFVLGPMLENNLSKALIMARGDALPFFFGRPISATLLTLAILVLLYPLVRAGWRWAATGRLARR
;
A
#
# COMPACT_ATOMS: atom_id res chain seq x y z
N ILE A 1 25.39 -18.02 -7.14
CA ILE A 1 25.08 -18.89 -8.31
C ILE A 1 23.65 -18.72 -8.81
N LEU A 2 22.62 -18.65 -7.93
CA LEU A 2 21.23 -18.43 -8.36
C LEU A 2 20.98 -17.06 -9.02
N SER A 3 21.64 -16.00 -8.55
CA SER A 3 21.41 -14.62 -9.01
C SER A 3 21.56 -14.41 -10.53
N PRO A 4 22.64 -14.85 -11.21
CA PRO A 4 22.77 -14.69 -12.67
C PRO A 4 21.74 -15.52 -13.46
N LEU A 5 21.35 -16.70 -12.95
CA LEU A 5 20.31 -17.52 -13.57
C LEU A 5 18.95 -16.82 -13.56
N ILE A 6 18.58 -16.21 -12.43
CA ILE A 6 17.32 -15.45 -12.28
C ILE A 6 17.30 -14.26 -13.23
N ILE A 7 18.40 -13.52 -13.34
CA ILE A 7 18.50 -12.37 -14.25
C ILE A 7 18.31 -12.80 -15.71
N MET A 8 18.94 -13.90 -16.14
CA MET A 8 18.73 -14.45 -17.48
C MET A 8 17.26 -14.80 -17.74
N PHE A 9 16.59 -15.44 -16.78
CA PHE A 9 15.19 -15.84 -16.92
C PHE A 9 14.23 -14.64 -17.01
N VAL A 10 14.48 -13.59 -16.21
CA VAL A 10 13.68 -12.36 -16.22
C VAL A 10 13.82 -11.60 -17.54
N LEU A 11 15.04 -11.50 -18.08
CA LEU A 11 15.29 -10.85 -19.37
C LEU A 11 14.66 -11.63 -20.53
N LEU A 12 14.76 -12.97 -20.51
CA LEU A 12 14.14 -13.83 -21.50
C LEU A 12 12.61 -13.72 -21.46
N GLY A 13 12.02 -13.72 -20.26
CA GLY A 13 10.58 -13.57 -20.07
C GLY A 13 10.05 -12.21 -20.56
N ALA A 14 10.78 -11.12 -20.28
CA ALA A 14 10.42 -9.79 -20.78
C ALA A 14 10.46 -9.71 -22.32
N TYR A 15 11.47 -10.34 -22.95
CA TYR A 15 11.55 -10.39 -24.40
C TYR A 15 10.46 -11.28 -25.03
N ALA A 16 10.12 -12.40 -24.39
CA ALA A 16 9.17 -13.37 -24.94
C ALA A 16 7.71 -12.87 -25.01
N LEU A 17 7.32 -11.90 -24.18
CA LEU A 17 5.94 -11.41 -24.14
C LEU A 17 5.55 -10.60 -25.37
N ASN A 18 6.39 -9.65 -25.78
CA ASN A 18 6.07 -8.74 -26.88
C ASN A 18 7.16 -8.70 -27.98
N ASN A 19 8.19 -9.55 -27.90
CA ASN A 19 9.35 -9.54 -28.81
C ASN A 19 9.99 -8.15 -28.96
N SER A 20 9.86 -7.31 -27.93
CA SER A 20 10.22 -5.91 -27.96
C SER A 20 11.47 -5.67 -27.12
N THR A 21 12.49 -5.08 -27.73
CA THR A 21 13.70 -4.65 -27.04
C THR A 21 13.41 -3.57 -26.00
N VAL A 22 12.32 -2.81 -26.15
CA VAL A 22 11.89 -1.77 -25.20
C VAL A 22 11.50 -2.39 -23.86
N ASP A 23 10.84 -3.55 -23.86
CA ASP A 23 10.41 -4.24 -22.64
C ASP A 23 11.61 -4.78 -21.86
N VAL A 24 12.64 -5.26 -22.57
CA VAL A 24 13.90 -5.68 -21.97
C VAL A 24 14.62 -4.49 -21.34
N LEU A 25 14.70 -3.36 -22.06
CA LEU A 25 15.31 -2.13 -21.54
C LEU A 25 14.56 -1.61 -20.31
N ALA A 26 13.24 -1.60 -20.35
CA ALA A 26 12.38 -1.22 -19.22
C ALA A 26 12.62 -2.13 -18.02
N THR A 27 12.71 -3.45 -18.24
CA THR A 27 12.98 -4.43 -17.18
C THR A 27 14.33 -4.20 -16.50
N ILE A 28 15.37 -3.86 -17.27
CA ILE A 28 16.68 -3.50 -16.73
C ILE A 28 16.59 -2.19 -15.92
N LEU A 29 15.92 -1.16 -16.47
CA LEU A 29 15.74 0.12 -15.78
C LEU A 29 14.98 -0.03 -14.46
N PHE A 30 13.87 -0.77 -14.45
CA PHE A 30 13.10 -1.05 -13.22
C PHE A 30 13.86 -1.95 -12.25
N GLY A 31 14.69 -2.88 -12.75
CA GLY A 31 15.60 -3.67 -11.91
C GLY A 31 16.63 -2.79 -11.19
N ILE A 32 17.24 -1.82 -11.90
CA ILE A 32 18.14 -0.83 -11.31
C ILE A 32 17.38 0.05 -10.31
N ALA A 33 16.20 0.55 -10.65
CA ALA A 33 15.37 1.33 -9.75
C ALA A 33 15.04 0.57 -8.45
N GLY A 34 14.67 -0.71 -8.55
CA GLY A 34 14.44 -1.57 -7.39
C GLY A 34 15.69 -1.77 -6.53
N TYR A 35 16.88 -1.86 -7.15
CA TYR A 35 18.16 -1.88 -6.43
C TYR A 35 18.43 -0.57 -5.69
N LEU A 36 18.14 0.58 -6.31
CA LEU A 36 18.23 1.89 -5.66
C LEU A 36 17.27 1.98 -4.46
N MET A 37 16.02 1.53 -4.60
CA MET A 37 15.05 1.55 -3.51
C MET A 37 15.53 0.76 -2.30
N LYS A 38 16.15 -0.41 -2.53
CA LYS A 38 16.78 -1.20 -1.47
C LYS A 38 17.89 -0.43 -0.76
N ARG A 39 18.67 0.39 -1.49
CA ARG A 39 19.70 1.26 -0.90
C ARG A 39 19.12 2.37 -0.03
N PHE A 40 17.92 2.86 -0.34
CA PHE A 40 17.19 3.85 0.47
C PHE A 40 16.38 3.23 1.63
N ASN A 41 16.52 1.92 1.92
CA ASN A 41 15.69 1.18 2.88
C ASN A 41 14.18 1.25 2.58
N ILE A 42 13.79 1.54 1.33
CA ILE A 42 12.40 1.47 0.89
C ILE A 42 12.16 0.04 0.43
N GLU A 43 11.27 -0.66 1.12
CA GLU A 43 10.86 -1.99 0.70
C GLU A 43 10.06 -1.88 -0.61
N PRO A 44 10.50 -2.53 -1.71
CA PRO A 44 9.82 -2.43 -2.99
C PRO A 44 8.45 -3.11 -2.99
N ALA A 45 8.24 -4.13 -2.14
CA ALA A 45 6.98 -4.87 -2.08
C ALA A 45 5.79 -4.00 -1.62
N PRO A 46 5.86 -3.27 -0.48
CA PRO A 46 4.82 -2.31 -0.09
C PRO A 46 4.57 -1.20 -1.12
N LEU A 47 5.61 -0.72 -1.82
CA LEU A 47 5.44 0.34 -2.81
C LEU A 47 4.60 -0.14 -3.99
N VAL A 48 4.91 -1.31 -4.54
CA VAL A 48 4.16 -1.90 -5.66
C VAL A 48 2.72 -2.19 -5.21
N LEU A 49 2.54 -2.72 -4.00
CA LEU A 49 1.21 -2.96 -3.44
C LEU A 49 0.41 -1.66 -3.31
N ALA A 50 1.00 -0.59 -2.78
CA ALA A 50 0.37 0.71 -2.66
C ALA A 50 0.04 1.34 -4.02
N PHE A 51 0.93 1.18 -5.01
CA PHE A 51 0.74 1.69 -6.37
C PHE A 51 -0.45 1.02 -7.08
N VAL A 52 -0.61 -0.29 -6.91
CA VAL A 52 -1.73 -1.05 -7.48
C VAL A 52 -3.03 -0.80 -6.71
N LEU A 53 -2.97 -0.75 -5.38
CA LEU A 53 -4.15 -0.54 -4.53
C LEU A 53 -4.67 0.89 -4.57
N GLY A 54 -3.81 1.89 -4.78
CA GLY A 54 -4.18 3.31 -4.86
C GLY A 54 -5.36 3.60 -5.79
N PRO A 55 -5.28 3.28 -7.09
CA PRO A 55 -6.39 3.53 -8.02
C PRO A 55 -7.63 2.69 -7.70
N MET A 56 -7.47 1.48 -7.15
CA MET A 56 -8.61 0.68 -6.71
C MET A 56 -9.33 1.34 -5.53
N LEU A 57 -8.57 1.88 -4.56
CA LEU A 57 -9.09 2.61 -3.42
C LEU A 57 -9.84 3.86 -3.87
N GLU A 58 -9.26 4.67 -4.74
CA GLU A 58 -9.87 5.89 -5.25
C GLU A 58 -11.15 5.62 -6.06
N ASN A 59 -11.12 4.60 -6.92
CA ASN A 59 -12.32 4.19 -7.66
C ASN A 59 -13.42 3.67 -6.74
N ASN A 60 -13.08 2.88 -5.72
CA ASN A 60 -14.06 2.37 -4.77
C ASN A 60 -14.61 3.46 -3.85
N LEU A 61 -13.77 4.40 -3.42
CA LEU A 61 -14.19 5.58 -2.67
C LEU A 61 -15.14 6.46 -3.49
N SER A 62 -14.77 6.75 -4.74
CA SER A 62 -15.59 7.52 -5.67
C SER A 62 -16.95 6.86 -5.90
N LYS A 63 -16.97 5.53 -6.14
CA LYS A 63 -18.21 4.76 -6.27
C LYS A 63 -19.06 4.80 -5.01
N ALA A 64 -18.46 4.67 -3.84
CA ALA A 64 -19.16 4.72 -2.56
C ALA A 64 -19.80 6.10 -2.33
N LEU A 65 -19.09 7.18 -2.64
CA LEU A 65 -19.59 8.56 -2.54
C LEU A 65 -20.75 8.83 -3.52
N ILE A 66 -20.66 8.33 -4.75
CA ILE A 66 -21.73 8.43 -5.74
C ILE A 66 -22.98 7.65 -5.28
N MET A 67 -22.82 6.45 -4.73
CA MET A 67 -23.95 5.69 -4.18
C MET A 67 -24.59 6.38 -2.98
N ALA A 68 -23.80 7.09 -2.16
CA ALA A 68 -24.29 7.87 -1.04
C ALA A 68 -25.02 9.16 -1.45
N ARG A 69 -25.07 9.51 -2.75
CA ARG A 69 -25.76 10.70 -3.29
C ARG A 69 -25.43 12.03 -2.59
N GLY A 70 -24.22 12.16 -2.04
CA GLY A 70 -23.78 13.37 -1.30
C GLY A 70 -24.21 13.42 0.18
N ASP A 71 -25.11 12.54 0.62
CA ASP A 71 -25.59 12.46 2.01
C ASP A 71 -25.04 11.22 2.71
N ALA A 72 -23.75 11.27 3.06
CA ALA A 72 -23.04 10.16 3.70
C ALA A 72 -23.60 9.80 5.10
N LEU A 73 -24.13 10.78 5.84
CA LEU A 73 -24.64 10.58 7.20
C LEU A 73 -25.92 9.71 7.24
N PRO A 74 -27.00 10.00 6.50
CA PRO A 74 -28.19 9.12 6.50
C PRO A 74 -27.95 7.76 5.83
N PHE A 75 -27.08 7.68 4.81
CA PHE A 75 -26.82 6.44 4.08
C PHE A 75 -26.04 5.41 4.92
N PHE A 76 -25.08 5.85 5.75
CA PHE A 76 -24.32 4.97 6.63
C PHE A 76 -25.13 4.48 7.84
N PHE A 77 -26.03 5.30 8.39
CA PHE A 77 -26.91 4.89 9.50
C PHE A 77 -28.15 4.09 9.05
N GLY A 78 -28.58 4.23 7.80
CA GLY A 78 -29.68 3.43 7.23
C GLY A 78 -29.31 1.97 6.90
N ARG A 79 -28.01 1.64 6.85
CA ARG A 79 -27.52 0.29 6.54
C ARG A 79 -26.69 -0.28 7.71
N PRO A 80 -27.22 -1.25 8.48
CA PRO A 80 -26.55 -1.75 9.70
C PRO A 80 -25.15 -2.31 9.43
N ILE A 81 -24.93 -2.90 8.25
CA ILE A 81 -23.63 -3.44 7.83
C ILE A 81 -22.59 -2.32 7.63
N SER A 82 -22.99 -1.21 7.01
CA SER A 82 -22.12 -0.06 6.75
C SER A 82 -21.72 0.60 8.06
N ALA A 83 -22.67 0.78 8.97
CA ALA A 83 -22.42 1.33 10.31
C ALA A 83 -21.41 0.47 11.09
N THR A 84 -21.60 -0.85 11.14
CA THR A 84 -20.67 -1.74 11.88
C THR A 84 -19.25 -1.71 11.32
N LEU A 85 -19.10 -1.70 9.99
CA LEU A 85 -17.80 -1.62 9.33
C LEU A 85 -17.10 -0.28 9.58
N LEU A 86 -17.86 0.82 9.55
CA LEU A 86 -17.31 2.16 9.81
C LEU A 86 -16.85 2.31 11.27
N THR A 87 -17.65 1.82 12.23
CA THR A 87 -17.27 1.79 13.65
C THR A 87 -16.01 0.95 13.87
N LEU A 88 -15.92 -0.24 13.28
CA LEU A 88 -14.72 -1.08 13.35
C LEU A 88 -13.50 -0.41 12.72
N ALA A 89 -13.66 0.23 11.57
CA ALA A 89 -12.56 0.95 10.90
C ALA A 89 -12.01 2.07 11.79
N ILE A 90 -12.88 2.87 12.41
CA ILE A 90 -12.49 3.92 13.36
C ILE A 90 -11.74 3.34 14.55
N LEU A 91 -12.24 2.23 15.14
CA LEU A 91 -11.59 1.57 16.27
C LEU A 91 -10.18 1.08 15.92
N VAL A 92 -10.01 0.45 14.75
CA VAL A 92 -8.70 -0.04 14.27
C VAL A 92 -7.74 1.12 14.00
N LEU A 93 -8.22 2.24 13.46
CA LEU A 93 -7.42 3.44 13.21
C LEU A 93 -6.97 4.12 14.51
N LEU A 94 -7.85 4.16 15.52
CA LEU A 94 -7.56 4.77 16.82
C LEU A 94 -6.69 3.88 17.72
N TYR A 95 -6.73 2.56 17.55
CA TYR A 95 -5.93 1.62 18.33
C TYR A 95 -4.41 1.93 18.35
N PRO A 96 -3.72 2.13 17.20
CA PRO A 96 -2.30 2.49 17.21
C PRO A 96 -2.05 3.91 17.74
N LEU A 97 -2.97 4.87 17.55
CA LEU A 97 -2.83 6.23 18.09
C LEU A 97 -2.90 6.27 19.62
N VAL A 98 -3.89 5.59 20.21
CA VAL A 98 -4.03 5.50 21.67
C VAL A 98 -2.84 4.76 22.27
N ARG A 99 -2.38 3.67 21.63
CA ARG A 99 -1.18 2.94 22.04
C ARG A 99 0.08 3.80 21.93
N ALA A 100 0.25 4.57 20.87
CA ALA A 100 1.41 5.44 20.68
C ALA A 100 1.43 6.59 21.69
N GLY A 101 0.28 7.22 21.95
CA GLY A 101 0.11 8.26 22.96
C GLY A 101 0.36 7.74 24.40
N TRP A 102 -0.12 6.53 24.71
CA TRP A 102 0.19 5.87 25.98
C TRP A 102 1.67 5.51 26.14
N ARG A 103 2.34 5.08 25.06
CA ARG A 103 3.79 4.83 25.07
C ARG A 103 4.58 6.13 25.28
N TRP A 104 4.19 7.22 24.64
CA TRP A 104 4.77 8.55 24.87
C TRP A 104 4.59 9.03 26.32
N ALA A 105 3.40 8.84 26.90
CA ALA A 105 3.13 9.17 28.30
C ALA A 105 3.87 8.26 29.30
N ALA A 106 4.19 7.01 28.93
CA ALA A 106 4.95 6.07 29.75
C ALA A 106 6.47 6.30 29.67
N THR A 107 7.01 6.66 28.51
CA THR A 107 8.45 6.96 28.32
C THR A 107 8.86 8.26 29.03
N GLY A 108 7.94 9.21 29.22
CA GLY A 108 8.17 10.43 30.02
C GLY A 108 8.40 10.21 31.52
N ARG A 109 8.15 9.01 32.07
CA ARG A 109 8.41 8.69 33.49
C ARG A 109 9.76 8.05 33.78
N LEU A 110 10.50 7.60 32.75
CA LEU A 110 11.82 6.96 32.92
C LEU A 110 13.01 7.92 32.78
N ALA A 111 12.82 9.11 32.19
CA ALA A 111 13.86 10.14 32.06
C ALA A 111 14.07 11.00 33.33
N ARG A 112 13.49 10.62 34.47
CA ARG A 112 13.56 11.34 35.75
C ARG A 112 14.14 10.49 36.91
N ARG A 113 14.85 9.41 36.62
CA ARG A 113 15.67 8.69 37.60
C ARG A 113 17.12 8.64 37.16
#